data_AF-A0A3C1UH95-F1
#
_entry.id   AF-A0A3C1UH95-F1
#
_cell.length_a   1.000
_cell.length_b   1.000
_cell.length_c   1.000
_cell.angle_alpha   90.00
_cell.angle_beta   90.00
_cell.angle_gamma   90.00
#
_symmetry.space_group_name_H-M   'P 1'
#
loop_
_entity.id
_entity.type
_entity.pdbx_description
1 polymer ?
#
loop_
_entity_poly.entity_id
_entity_poly.type
_entity_poly.pdbx_seq_one_letter_code
_entity_poly.pdbx_strand_id
1 'polypeptide(L)'
;MAKNGKKSKSLIASGIWCVVAVVVLFGYLGMVMGVPNMLNTIMKTAHDLLLNTVLYLMSICVITGAMGRVFVEFGVVALLERTLRPLMRPIFNLPGVTSLGAVMTFLSDNPAIISLAKDKRFASYFK
;
A
#
# COMPACT_ATOMS: atom_id res chain seq x y z
N MET A 1 38.21 4.00 -10.38
CA MET A 1 37.71 4.09 -8.99
C MET A 1 37.36 5.51 -8.49
N ALA A 2 37.19 6.54 -9.34
CA ALA A 2 37.02 7.94 -8.89
C ALA A 2 35.58 8.53 -8.94
N LYS A 3 34.56 7.77 -9.38
CA LYS A 3 33.20 8.30 -9.56
C LYS A 3 32.32 8.31 -8.29
N ASN A 4 32.73 7.66 -7.19
CA ASN A 4 31.89 7.51 -6.00
C ASN A 4 31.91 8.74 -5.07
N GLY A 5 33.00 9.53 -5.07
CA GLY A 5 33.13 10.70 -4.19
C GLY A 5 32.28 11.91 -4.60
N LYS A 6 31.95 12.07 -5.90
CA LYS A 6 31.16 13.20 -6.40
C LYS A 6 29.65 13.02 -6.13
N LYS A 7 29.15 11.78 -6.18
CA LYS A 7 27.75 11.43 -5.91
C LYS A 7 27.39 11.60 -4.42
N SER A 8 28.31 11.24 -3.52
CA SER A 8 28.13 11.40 -2.07
C SER A 8 28.08 12.88 -1.64
N LYS A 9 28.96 13.74 -2.18
CA LYS A 9 28.91 15.19 -1.91
C LYS A 9 27.62 15.86 -2.39
N SER A 10 27.07 15.42 -3.53
CA SER A 10 25.78 15.90 -4.05
C SER A 10 24.60 15.47 -3.17
N LEU A 11 24.60 14.24 -2.66
CA LEU A 11 23.55 13.74 -1.76
C LEU A 11 23.57 14.48 -0.41
N ILE A 12 24.76 14.78 0.12
CA ILE A 12 24.91 15.55 1.36
C ILE A 12 24.38 16.98 1.15
N ALA A 13 24.69 17.61 0.01
CA ALA A 13 24.16 18.95 -0.32
C ALA A 13 22.62 18.97 -0.45
N SER A 14 22.03 17.97 -1.14
CA SER A 14 20.57 17.85 -1.24
C SER A 14 19.92 17.53 0.11
N GLY A 15 20.57 16.72 0.94
CA GLY A 15 20.12 16.42 2.31
C GLY A 15 20.09 17.66 3.19
N ILE A 16 21.14 18.50 3.14
CA ILE A 16 21.20 19.75 3.89
C ILE A 16 20.05 20.69 3.48
N TRP A 17 19.78 20.80 2.17
CA TRP A 17 18.69 21.66 1.68
C TRP A 17 17.30 21.19 2.15
N CYS A 18 17.09 19.87 2.18
CA CYS A 18 15.86 19.28 2.73
C CYS A 18 15.70 19.58 4.23
N VAL A 19 16.77 19.39 5.01
CA VAL A 19 16.74 19.66 6.46
C VAL A 19 16.48 21.13 6.75
N VAL A 20 17.11 22.05 6.01
CA VAL A 20 16.85 23.50 6.14
C VAL A 20 15.39 23.81 5.84
N ALA A 21 14.82 23.27 4.76
CA ALA A 21 13.42 23.49 4.42
C ALA A 21 12.46 22.98 5.52
N VAL A 22 12.73 21.81 6.09
CA VAL A 22 11.96 21.24 7.21
C VAL A 22 12.07 22.12 8.45
N VAL A 23 13.28 22.54 8.83
CA VAL A 23 13.51 23.38 10.01
C VAL A 23 12.84 24.75 9.86
N VAL A 24 12.86 25.36 8.67
CA VAL A 24 12.15 26.62 8.43
C VAL A 24 10.64 26.46 8.55
N LEU A 25 10.07 25.39 7.97
CA LEU A 25 8.64 25.13 8.00
C LEU A 25 8.14 24.83 9.43
N PHE A 26 8.77 23.87 10.12
CA PHE A 26 8.41 23.53 11.49
C PHE A 26 8.80 24.62 12.49
N GLY A 27 9.87 25.37 12.23
CA GLY A 27 10.28 26.53 13.02
C GLY A 27 9.27 27.68 12.92
N TYR A 28 8.76 27.97 11.73
CA TYR A 28 7.70 28.96 11.53
C TYR A 28 6.40 28.56 12.24
N LEU A 29 5.97 27.31 12.07
CA LEU A 29 4.78 26.78 12.76
C LEU A 29 4.96 26.80 14.29
N GLY A 30 6.16 26.46 14.77
CA GLY A 30 6.53 26.53 16.17
C GLY A 30 6.56 27.95 16.74
N MET A 31 6.90 28.97 15.93
CA MET A 31 6.87 30.38 16.33
C MET A 31 5.45 30.93 16.47
N VAL A 32 4.51 30.50 15.61
CA VAL A 32 3.12 30.99 15.64
C VAL A 32 2.30 30.31 16.75
N MET A 33 2.46 29.00 16.93
CA MET A 33 1.58 28.20 17.80
C MET A 33 2.27 27.70 19.08
N GLY A 34 3.60 27.76 19.15
CA GLY A 34 4.41 27.08 20.16
C GLY A 34 4.64 25.61 19.83
N VAL A 35 5.88 25.14 20.01
CA VAL A 35 6.27 23.73 19.77
C VAL A 35 5.37 22.72 20.52
N PRO A 36 4.98 22.93 21.80
CA PRO A 36 4.15 21.97 22.52
C PRO A 36 2.73 21.82 21.92
N ASN A 37 2.11 22.93 21.50
CA ASN A 37 0.77 22.90 20.92
C ASN A 37 0.77 22.30 19.51
N MET A 38 1.81 22.58 18.71
CA MET A 38 1.98 22.00 17.39
C MET A 38 2.10 20.47 17.46
N LEU A 39 2.94 19.95 18.37
CA LEU A 39 3.09 18.51 18.57
C LEU A 39 1.80 17.87 19.08
N ASN A 40 1.09 18.52 20.01
CA ASN A 40 -0.15 17.99 20.55
C ASN A 40 -1.26 17.89 19.48
N THR A 41 -1.38 18.88 18.60
CA THR A 41 -2.32 18.85 17.47
C THR A 41 -1.98 17.74 16.49
N ILE A 42 -0.70 17.63 16.06
CA ILE A 42 -0.27 16.57 15.15
C ILE A 42 -0.51 15.19 15.76
N MET A 43 -0.19 15.01 17.04
CA MET A 43 -0.38 13.74 17.74
C MET A 43 -1.86 13.37 17.85
N LYS A 44 -2.74 14.31 18.20
CA LYS A 44 -4.19 14.06 18.25
C LYS A 44 -4.75 13.70 16.89
N THR A 45 -4.39 14.45 15.84
CA THR A 45 -4.84 14.17 14.48
C THR A 45 -4.32 12.82 13.99
N ALA A 46 -3.03 12.53 14.16
CA ALA A 46 -2.45 11.25 13.76
C ALA A 46 -3.08 10.08 14.52
N HIS A 47 -3.34 10.25 15.82
CA HIS A 47 -4.00 9.23 16.62
C HIS A 47 -5.45 8.98 16.19
N ASP A 48 -6.18 10.05 15.86
CA ASP A 48 -7.55 9.97 15.35
C ASP A 48 -7.62 9.26 13.99
N LEU A 49 -6.73 9.61 13.05
CA LEU A 49 -6.62 8.90 11.77
C LEU A 49 -6.22 7.43 11.98
N LEU A 50 -5.32 7.15 12.92
CA LEU A 50 -4.88 5.79 13.18
C LEU A 50 -6.03 4.95 13.77
N LEU A 51 -6.69 5.43 14.83
CA LEU A 51 -7.77 4.66 15.45
C LEU A 51 -9.02 4.62 14.58
N ASN A 52 -9.49 5.75 14.06
CA ASN A 52 -10.78 5.79 13.38
C ASN A 52 -10.67 5.44 11.90
N THR A 53 -9.58 5.81 11.21
CA THR A 53 -9.46 5.49 9.78
C THR A 53 -8.79 4.13 9.57
N VAL A 54 -7.63 3.86 10.19
CA VAL A 54 -6.90 2.61 9.93
C VAL A 54 -7.65 1.40 10.48
N LEU A 55 -8.24 1.45 11.68
CA LEU A 55 -9.02 0.31 12.20
C LEU A 55 -10.33 0.11 11.43
N TYR A 56 -10.93 1.19 10.91
CA TYR A 56 -12.10 1.09 10.05
C TYR A 56 -11.76 0.40 8.72
N LEU A 57 -10.69 0.84 8.05
CA LEU A 57 -10.19 0.17 6.84
C LEU A 57 -9.81 -1.28 7.12
N MET A 58 -9.12 -1.55 8.23
CA MET A 58 -8.75 -2.90 8.65
C MET A 58 -9.97 -3.79 8.86
N SER A 59 -11.04 -3.28 9.46
CA SER A 59 -12.29 -4.02 9.64
C SER A 59 -12.93 -4.39 8.31
N ILE A 60 -12.95 -3.47 7.33
CA ILE A 60 -13.43 -3.75 5.97
C ILE A 60 -12.54 -4.82 5.31
N CYS A 61 -11.23 -4.71 5.41
CA CYS A 61 -10.30 -5.70 4.86
C CYS A 61 -10.50 -7.10 5.47
N VAL A 62 -10.74 -7.20 6.78
CA VAL A 62 -11.01 -8.48 7.46
C VAL A 62 -12.33 -9.10 6.98
N ILE A 63 -13.40 -8.30 6.89
CA ILE A 63 -14.71 -8.79 6.41
C ILE A 63 -14.61 -9.21 4.94
N THR A 64 -14.04 -8.36 4.09
CA THR A 64 -13.86 -8.68 2.67
C THR A 64 -12.95 -9.89 2.46
N GLY A 65 -11.89 -10.04 3.26
CA GLY A 65 -11.02 -11.22 3.23
C GLY A 65 -11.75 -12.51 3.63
N ALA A 66 -12.58 -12.46 4.68
CA ALA A 66 -13.41 -13.59 5.09
C ALA A 66 -14.46 -13.94 4.01
N MET A 67 -15.13 -12.94 3.44
CA MET A 67 -16.05 -13.12 2.31
C MET A 67 -15.34 -13.66 1.06
N GLY A 68 -14.13 -13.19 0.78
CA GLY A 68 -13.31 -13.66 -0.34
C GLY A 68 -13.00 -15.15 -0.23
N ARG A 69 -12.72 -15.66 0.97
CA ARG A 69 -12.51 -17.10 1.20
C ARG A 69 -13.76 -17.91 0.89
N VAL A 70 -14.93 -17.42 1.30
CA VAL A 70 -16.22 -18.03 0.98
C VAL A 70 -16.45 -18.04 -0.54
N PHE A 71 -16.17 -16.94 -1.25
CA PHE A 71 -16.30 -16.89 -2.72
C PHE A 71 -15.34 -17.82 -3.47
N VAL A 72 -14.17 -18.10 -2.91
CA VAL A 72 -13.23 -19.12 -3.45
C VAL A 72 -13.83 -20.53 -3.26
N GLU A 73 -14.37 -20.83 -2.09
CA GLU A 73 -14.97 -22.15 -1.79
C GLU A 73 -16.18 -22.46 -2.67
N PHE A 74 -17.05 -21.47 -2.93
CA PHE A 74 -18.21 -21.62 -3.81
C PHE A 74 -17.87 -21.55 -5.31
N GLY A 75 -16.60 -21.44 -5.70
CA GLY A 75 -16.17 -21.44 -7.11
C GLY A 75 -16.53 -20.17 -7.89
N VAL A 76 -17.02 -19.12 -7.22
CA VAL A 76 -17.34 -17.82 -7.84
C VAL A 76 -16.08 -17.20 -8.46
N VAL A 77 -14.93 -17.39 -7.82
CA VAL A 77 -13.62 -16.95 -8.32
C VAL A 77 -13.26 -17.63 -9.64
N ALA A 78 -13.61 -18.91 -9.84
CA ALA A 78 -13.39 -19.60 -11.11
C ALA A 78 -14.32 -19.11 -12.23
N LEU A 79 -15.54 -18.68 -11.87
CA LEU A 79 -16.47 -18.04 -12.80
C LEU A 79 -15.95 -16.67 -13.26
N LEU A 80 -15.40 -15.90 -12.32
CA LEU A 80 -14.77 -14.61 -12.59
C LEU A 80 -13.53 -14.78 -13.48
N GLU A 81 -12.68 -15.77 -13.19
CA GLU A 81 -11.53 -16.13 -14.04
C GLU A 81 -11.97 -16.40 -15.48
N ARG A 82 -13.04 -17.20 -15.65
CA ARG A 82 -13.54 -17.57 -16.99
C ARG A 82 -14.07 -16.38 -17.77
N THR A 83 -14.65 -15.39 -17.07
CA THR A 83 -15.15 -14.14 -17.66
C THR A 83 -14.03 -13.15 -17.99
N LEU A 84 -12.98 -13.09 -17.16
CA LEU A 84 -11.84 -12.19 -17.33
C LEU A 84 -10.77 -12.73 -18.30
N ARG A 85 -10.69 -14.05 -18.49
CA ARG A 85 -9.78 -14.72 -19.43
C ARG A 85 -9.88 -14.22 -20.89
N PRO A 86 -11.06 -14.00 -21.49
CA PRO A 86 -11.15 -13.41 -22.84
C PRO A 86 -10.71 -11.94 -22.89
N LEU A 87 -10.82 -11.20 -21.78
CA LEU A 87 -10.44 -9.79 -21.69
C LEU A 87 -8.93 -9.59 -21.47
N MET A 88 -8.26 -10.48 -20.73
CA MET A 88 -6.81 -10.37 -20.45
C MET A 88 -5.92 -10.69 -21.66
N ARG A 89 -6.38 -11.54 -22.59
CA ARG A 89 -5.61 -11.94 -23.78
C ARG A 89 -5.18 -10.76 -24.66
N PRO A 90 -6.07 -9.84 -25.06
CA PRO A 90 -5.69 -8.73 -25.94
C PRO A 90 -4.95 -7.58 -25.24
N ILE A 91 -5.20 -7.33 -23.95
CA ILE A 91 -4.66 -6.14 -23.27
C ILE A 91 -3.32 -6.41 -22.58
N PHE A 92 -3.14 -7.58 -21.97
CA PHE A 92 -1.98 -7.85 -21.12
C PHE A 92 -1.17 -9.10 -21.49
N ASN A 93 -1.69 -9.97 -22.38
CA ASN A 93 -1.05 -11.24 -22.77
C ASN A 93 -0.61 -12.12 -21.58
N LEU A 94 -1.23 -11.93 -20.41
CA LEU A 94 -0.95 -12.61 -19.15
C LEU A 94 -2.08 -13.64 -18.87
N PRO A 95 -1.79 -14.76 -18.20
CA PRO A 95 -2.80 -15.75 -17.87
C PRO A 95 -3.90 -15.12 -16.99
N GLY A 96 -5.16 -15.49 -17.23
CA GLY A 96 -6.38 -14.91 -16.62
C GLY A 96 -6.34 -14.81 -15.09
N VAL A 97 -5.61 -15.72 -14.45
CA VAL A 97 -5.30 -15.76 -13.01
C VAL A 97 -4.58 -14.53 -12.45
N THR A 98 -3.93 -13.73 -13.29
CA THR A 98 -3.25 -12.49 -12.88
C THR A 98 -4.23 -11.38 -12.55
N SER A 99 -5.40 -11.34 -13.22
CA SER A 99 -6.47 -10.38 -12.90
C SER A 99 -7.14 -10.67 -11.57
N LEU A 100 -7.23 -11.95 -11.17
CA LEU A 100 -7.72 -12.32 -9.84
C LEU A 100 -6.78 -11.83 -8.74
N GLY A 101 -5.47 -11.90 -8.95
CA GLY A 101 -4.49 -11.25 -8.07
C GLY A 101 -4.75 -9.75 -7.98
N ALA A 102 -4.88 -9.05 -9.11
CA ALA A 102 -5.14 -7.61 -9.16
C ALA A 102 -6.44 -7.20 -8.43
N VAL A 103 -7.54 -7.92 -8.65
CA VAL A 103 -8.85 -7.67 -8.03
C VAL A 103 -8.81 -7.97 -6.52
N MET A 104 -8.11 -9.03 -6.10
CA MET A 104 -7.89 -9.33 -4.68
C MET A 104 -7.01 -8.27 -3.97
N THR A 105 -5.98 -7.71 -4.64
CA THR A 105 -5.21 -6.55 -4.14
C THR A 105 -6.10 -5.33 -3.98
N PHE A 106 -6.94 -5.07 -4.99
CA PHE A 106 -7.78 -3.89 -5.06
C PHE A 106 -8.89 -3.94 -4.01
N LEU A 107 -9.44 -5.13 -3.73
CA LEU A 107 -10.52 -5.31 -2.76
C LEU A 107 -10.05 -5.38 -1.30
N SER A 108 -8.78 -5.70 -1.05
CA SER A 108 -8.40 -6.14 0.31
C SER A 108 -7.09 -5.60 0.86
N ASP A 109 -6.39 -4.73 0.12
CA ASP A 109 -5.06 -4.25 0.49
C ASP A 109 -4.01 -5.38 0.60
N ASN A 110 -2.74 -4.98 0.65
CA ASN A 110 -1.54 -5.84 0.70
C ASN A 110 -1.59 -7.04 1.69
N PRO A 111 -2.29 -7.01 2.84
CA PRO A 111 -2.35 -8.15 3.76
C PRO A 111 -3.11 -9.39 3.24
N ALA A 112 -4.16 -9.23 2.43
CA ALA A 112 -4.95 -10.38 1.97
C ALA A 112 -4.37 -11.07 0.73
N ILE A 113 -3.57 -10.35 -0.05
CA ILE A 113 -2.69 -10.93 -1.06
C ILE A 113 -1.67 -11.86 -0.40
N ILE A 114 -1.15 -11.52 0.78
CA ILE A 114 -0.18 -12.38 1.49
C ILE A 114 -0.80 -13.71 1.91
N SER A 115 -2.07 -13.72 2.33
CA SER A 115 -2.79 -14.96 2.64
C SER A 115 -3.15 -15.77 1.39
N LEU A 116 -3.46 -15.12 0.27
CA LEU A 116 -3.66 -15.79 -1.03
C LEU A 116 -2.36 -16.28 -1.69
N ALA A 117 -1.25 -15.55 -1.55
CA ALA A 117 0.07 -15.91 -2.11
C ALA A 117 0.69 -17.13 -1.41
N LYS A 118 0.28 -17.40 -0.15
CA LYS A 118 0.62 -18.64 0.55
C LYS A 118 -0.19 -19.85 0.07
N ASP A 119 -1.25 -19.66 -0.70
CA ASP A 119 -2.05 -20.75 -1.22
C ASP A 119 -1.36 -21.43 -2.42
N LYS A 120 -1.06 -22.73 -2.28
CA LYS A 120 -0.34 -23.53 -3.29
C LYS A 120 -1.06 -23.57 -4.63
N ARG A 121 -2.40 -23.42 -4.64
CA ARG A 121 -3.21 -23.33 -5.86
C ARG A 121 -2.94 -22.05 -6.64
N PHE A 122 -2.72 -20.92 -5.97
CA PHE A 122 -2.42 -19.63 -6.61
C PHE A 122 -0.97 -19.60 -7.11
N ALA A 123 -0.03 -20.12 -6.33
CA ALA A 123 1.39 -20.20 -6.70
C ALA A 123 1.63 -21.08 -7.94
N SER A 124 0.81 -22.12 -8.18
CA SER A 124 0.95 -22.98 -9.37
C SER A 124 0.56 -22.30 -10.69
N TYR A 125 -0.15 -21.17 -10.65
CA TYR A 125 -0.58 -20.43 -11.85
C TYR A 125 0.43 -19.40 -12.36
N PHE A 126 1.48 -19.10 -11.59
CA PHE A 126 2.57 -18.17 -11.95
C PHE A 126 3.85 -18.89 -12.41
N LYS A 127 3.74 -20.15 -12.83
CA LYS A 127 4.86 -20.93 -13.34
C LYS A 127 5.08 -20.72 -14.84
#